data_AF-A0A1Y6K7B5-F1
#
_entry.id   AF-A0A1Y6K7B5-F1
#
_cell.length_a   1.000
_cell.length_b   1.000
_cell.length_c   1.000
_cell.angle_alpha   90.00
_cell.angle_beta   90.00
_cell.angle_gamma   90.00
#
_symmetry.space_group_name_H-M   'P 1'
#
loop_
_entity.id
_entity.type
_entity.pdbx_description
1 polymer ?
#
loop_
_entity_poly.entity_id
_entity_poly.type
_entity_poly.pdbx_seq_one_letter_code
_entity_poly.pdbx_strand_id
1 'polypeptide(L)'
;MRVFLTVKLALLPFVVFWVLLAWNQPAWAVWSALAIALAGNLWRASRGELALLEVGGLVLFVLLAIANDVAPNWTMANALWLSFAALGLVSFASLAVGRPWTADYSRSAYADSAATPQFHLINMLMTGLWGVLFVVLGLCRWAGVSSWLTTAIVVAGALISIFGPRFAIRQALQRMRQSREGYHWPAPAFAATDGLDCDVAVIGAGIGGLTAAALLAEAGLKVKVFDHHVVPGGFCHSYLRKAHHDNKPVLYRFDAGPHDFSGVWPGGPVESVLRRLGVADRVQWKRVTHSYHLAGRRIDVPEDWRAYVRQLCEMFPASADGLVKLFDTIHAIFESMYATGHGRSGIPGMPATIEEMLAFPRKHPHAFRWMNRPFDELVAAHVSDPALIAMLNALTGYLGDGSEKLSCAQMVPIFGYYFKGGFYPVGGSGHLADVLADAITSRGGEVQLKSKVTRILVEQGRATGVALGNGRTIRAQAVVSNADLGRTFTELLAPDDLPAAFRARAQDIAPANPASRCISAWTSSRTSRPRPISTRRWASALPSCPSSIRQPRRRDTRR
;
A
#
# COMPACT_ATOMS: atom_id res chain seq x y z
N MET A 1 16.64 -16.99 22.11
CA MET A 1 17.62 -17.36 23.15
C MET A 1 19.07 -17.00 22.79
N ARG A 2 19.55 -17.25 21.56
CA ARG A 2 20.97 -17.00 21.18
C ARG A 2 21.44 -15.55 21.40
N VAL A 3 20.70 -14.54 20.93
CA VAL A 3 21.10 -13.12 21.03
C VAL A 3 21.23 -12.60 22.47
N PHE A 4 20.33 -13.04 23.35
CA PHE A 4 20.36 -12.68 24.77
C PHE A 4 21.61 -13.23 25.48
N LEU A 5 22.11 -14.38 25.05
CA LEU A 5 23.34 -14.98 25.58
C LEU A 5 24.57 -14.22 25.06
N THR A 6 24.60 -13.86 23.77
CA THR A 6 25.74 -13.18 23.14
C THR A 6 25.99 -11.79 23.72
N VAL A 7 24.94 -10.99 23.96
CA VAL A 7 25.08 -9.66 24.59
C VAL A 7 25.56 -9.78 26.04
N LYS A 8 25.08 -10.77 26.79
CA LYS A 8 25.51 -11.00 28.18
C LYS A 8 26.97 -11.42 28.28
N LEU A 9 27.44 -12.25 27.33
CA LEU A 9 28.85 -12.63 27.24
C LEU A 9 29.74 -11.43 26.90
N ALA A 10 29.28 -10.51 26.03
CA ALA A 10 30.02 -9.30 25.67
C ALA A 10 30.22 -8.33 26.86
N LEU A 11 29.23 -8.22 27.74
CA LEU A 11 29.27 -7.36 28.92
C LEU A 11 29.90 -8.03 30.15
N LEU A 12 30.19 -9.33 30.10
CA LEU A 12 30.72 -10.10 31.22
C LEU A 12 32.01 -9.51 31.83
N PRO A 13 33.02 -9.04 31.04
CA PRO A 13 34.20 -8.38 31.60
C PRO A 13 33.85 -7.20 32.50
N PHE A 14 32.89 -6.37 32.07
CA PHE A 14 32.43 -5.19 32.82
C PHE A 14 31.65 -5.57 34.07
N VAL A 15 30.81 -6.60 34.00
CA VAL A 15 30.07 -7.10 35.17
C VAL A 15 31.04 -7.61 36.25
N VAL A 16 32.01 -8.44 35.87
CA VAL A 16 33.02 -8.97 36.80
C VAL A 16 33.87 -7.84 37.37
N PHE A 17 34.27 -6.89 36.55
CA PHE A 17 34.98 -5.68 36.97
C PHE A 17 34.22 -4.88 38.02
N TRP A 18 32.94 -4.56 37.78
CA TRP A 18 32.14 -3.77 38.72
C TRP A 18 31.87 -4.51 40.04
N VAL A 19 31.66 -5.82 40.01
CA VAL A 19 31.47 -6.63 41.22
C VAL A 19 32.73 -6.66 42.08
N LEU A 20 33.89 -6.90 41.47
CA LEU A 20 35.16 -6.93 42.20
C LEU A 20 35.58 -5.55 42.73
N LEU A 21 35.28 -4.47 41.99
CA LEU A 21 35.44 -3.11 42.51
C LEU A 21 34.51 -2.83 43.71
N ALA A 22 33.27 -3.32 43.68
CA ALA A 22 32.34 -3.17 44.80
C ALA A 22 32.79 -3.93 46.06
N TRP A 23 33.54 -5.02 45.90
CA TRP A 23 34.21 -5.74 47.00
C TRP A 23 35.58 -5.18 47.39
N ASN A 24 35.94 -3.99 46.89
CA ASN A 24 37.19 -3.32 47.20
C ASN A 24 38.44 -4.12 46.78
N GLN A 25 38.36 -4.84 45.66
CA GLN A 25 39.46 -5.63 45.08
C GLN A 25 39.89 -5.09 43.70
N PRO A 26 40.49 -3.89 43.62
CA PRO A 26 40.73 -3.20 42.35
C PRO A 26 41.72 -3.92 41.42
N ALA A 27 42.80 -4.50 41.96
CA ALA A 27 43.75 -5.25 41.15
C ALA A 27 43.11 -6.50 40.53
N TRP A 28 42.38 -7.29 41.34
CA TRP A 28 41.64 -8.45 40.84
C TRP A 28 40.54 -8.05 39.85
N ALA A 29 39.87 -6.92 40.06
CA ALA A 29 38.87 -6.40 39.13
C ALA A 29 39.47 -6.17 37.74
N VAL A 30 40.57 -5.42 37.67
CA VAL A 30 41.25 -5.06 36.41
C VAL A 30 41.78 -6.29 35.70
N TRP A 31 42.55 -7.15 36.39
CA TRP A 31 43.19 -8.31 35.76
C TRP A 31 42.19 -9.40 35.35
N SER A 32 41.15 -9.64 36.15
CA SER A 32 40.10 -10.61 35.78
C SER A 32 39.31 -10.12 34.58
N ALA A 33 38.95 -8.83 34.55
CA ALA A 33 38.24 -8.25 33.42
C ALA A 33 39.08 -8.24 32.14
N LEU A 34 40.38 -7.94 32.23
CA LEU A 34 41.31 -8.05 31.10
C LEU A 34 41.40 -9.47 30.57
N ALA A 35 41.55 -10.47 31.45
CA ALA A 35 41.63 -11.87 31.05
C ALA A 35 40.35 -12.33 30.32
N ILE A 36 39.17 -11.98 30.86
CA ILE A 36 37.89 -12.33 30.24
C ILE A 36 37.71 -11.57 28.91
N ALA A 37 38.06 -10.29 28.84
CA ALA A 37 37.99 -9.49 27.62
C ALA A 37 38.91 -10.03 26.52
N LEU A 38 40.14 -10.44 26.88
CA LEU A 38 41.11 -11.04 25.96
C LEU A 38 40.60 -12.38 25.43
N ALA A 39 40.15 -13.27 26.33
CA ALA A 39 39.59 -14.57 25.94
C ALA A 39 38.36 -14.41 25.03
N GLY A 40 37.47 -13.48 25.35
CA GLY A 40 36.28 -13.17 24.55
C GLY A 40 36.63 -12.65 23.15
N ASN A 41 37.58 -11.71 23.04
CA ASN A 41 38.03 -11.18 21.76
C ASN A 41 38.75 -12.24 20.92
N LEU A 42 39.62 -13.07 21.51
CA LEU A 42 40.29 -14.17 20.81
C LEU A 42 39.29 -15.20 20.28
N TRP A 43 38.30 -15.58 21.09
CA TRP A 43 37.24 -16.48 20.67
C TRP A 43 36.42 -15.92 19.50
N ARG A 44 36.06 -14.63 19.54
CA ARG A 44 35.34 -13.96 18.44
C ARG A 44 36.21 -13.79 17.19
N ALA A 45 37.49 -13.49 17.36
CA ALA A 45 38.45 -13.38 16.26
C ALA A 45 38.62 -14.73 15.52
N SER A 46 38.63 -15.85 16.25
CA SER A 46 38.69 -17.20 15.67
C SER A 46 37.48 -17.54 14.78
N ARG A 47 36.39 -16.77 14.87
CA ARG A 47 35.17 -16.91 14.07
C ARG A 47 35.01 -15.80 13.01
N GLY A 48 35.98 -14.88 12.90
CA GLY A 48 35.89 -13.73 12.00
C GLY A 48 34.86 -12.68 12.42
N GLU A 49 34.42 -12.69 13.68
CA GLU A 49 33.31 -11.85 14.18
C GLU A 49 33.80 -10.79 15.18
N LEU A 50 34.60 -9.82 14.76
CA LEU A 50 35.01 -8.71 15.63
C LEU A 50 33.87 -7.69 15.80
N ALA A 51 33.58 -7.32 17.06
CA ALA A 51 32.59 -6.29 17.40
C ALA A 51 33.25 -5.14 18.16
N LEU A 52 32.77 -3.94 17.88
CA LEU A 52 33.37 -2.68 18.33
C LEU A 52 33.36 -2.52 19.85
N LEU A 53 32.34 -3.06 20.53
CA LEU A 53 32.19 -2.96 21.97
C LEU A 53 33.28 -3.75 22.71
N GLU A 54 33.54 -5.00 22.30
CA GLU A 54 34.53 -5.88 22.92
C GLU A 54 35.96 -5.42 22.65
N VAL A 55 36.23 -4.90 21.45
CA VAL A 55 37.54 -4.31 21.12
C VAL A 55 37.77 -3.07 21.98
N GLY A 56 36.77 -2.18 22.08
CA GLY A 56 36.84 -1.00 22.94
C GLY A 56 37.01 -1.35 24.42
N GLY A 57 36.31 -2.38 24.90
CA GLY A 57 36.46 -2.90 26.26
C GLY A 57 37.85 -3.49 26.53
N LEU A 58 38.42 -4.22 25.58
CA LEU A 58 39.78 -4.75 25.70
C LEU A 58 40.81 -3.62 25.82
N VAL A 59 40.72 -2.59 24.97
CA VAL A 59 41.59 -1.41 25.05
C VAL A 59 41.49 -0.74 26.41
N LEU A 60 40.27 -0.54 26.93
CA LEU A 60 40.06 0.02 28.27
C LEU A 60 40.77 -0.82 29.34
N PHE A 61 40.56 -2.14 29.37
CA PHE A 61 41.13 -2.98 30.42
C PHE A 61 42.65 -3.12 30.32
N VAL A 62 43.23 -3.02 29.13
CA VAL A 62 44.69 -2.91 28.95
C VAL A 62 45.20 -1.61 29.57
N LEU A 63 44.56 -0.47 29.27
CA LEU A 63 44.94 0.82 29.84
C LEU A 63 44.79 0.85 31.36
N LEU A 64 43.71 0.28 31.90
CA LEU A 64 43.52 0.16 33.35
C LEU A 64 44.51 -0.80 34.00
N ALA A 65 44.94 -1.87 33.34
CA ALA A 65 45.98 -2.77 33.85
C ALA A 65 47.33 -2.07 33.96
N ILE A 66 47.73 -1.34 32.92
CA ILE A 66 48.94 -0.51 32.94
C ILE A 66 48.85 0.54 34.06
N ALA A 67 47.70 1.23 34.17
CA ALA A 67 47.49 2.22 35.22
C ALA A 67 47.51 1.60 36.62
N ASN A 68 47.00 0.38 36.79
CA ASN A 68 47.00 -0.33 38.06
C ASN A 68 48.42 -0.65 38.54
N ASP A 69 49.31 -1.03 37.62
CA ASP A 69 50.71 -1.35 37.94
C ASP A 69 51.55 -0.11 38.21
N VAL A 70 51.30 0.99 37.50
CA VAL A 70 52.05 2.25 37.65
C VAL A 70 51.52 3.10 38.81
N ALA A 71 50.20 3.14 39.01
CA ALA A 71 49.53 4.03 39.97
C ALA A 71 48.26 3.35 40.54
N PRO A 72 48.40 2.37 41.45
CA PRO A 72 47.27 1.58 41.97
C PRO A 72 46.25 2.44 42.73
N ASN A 73 46.72 3.42 43.52
CA ASN A 73 45.84 4.33 44.26
C ASN A 73 45.01 5.23 43.33
N TRP A 74 45.61 5.67 42.22
CA TRP A 74 44.89 6.46 41.21
C TRP A 74 43.86 5.59 40.49
N THR A 75 44.23 4.37 40.15
CA THR A 75 43.33 3.42 39.48
C THR A 75 42.14 3.08 40.36
N MET A 76 42.35 2.81 41.65
CA MET A 76 41.27 2.58 42.61
C MET A 76 40.27 3.75 42.66
N ALA A 77 40.75 4.99 42.64
CA ALA A 77 39.90 6.17 42.69
C ALA A 77 39.13 6.45 41.38
N ASN A 78 39.66 6.03 40.21
CA ASN A 78 39.16 6.46 38.91
C ASN A 78 38.55 5.33 38.05
N ALA A 79 38.88 4.07 38.33
CA ALA A 79 38.49 2.90 37.55
C ALA A 79 36.99 2.80 37.26
N LEU A 80 36.15 3.11 38.25
CA LEU A 80 34.70 2.98 38.13
C LEU A 80 34.11 3.96 37.11
N TRP A 81 34.39 5.27 37.27
CA TRP A 81 33.83 6.28 36.36
C TRP A 81 34.47 6.22 34.97
N LEU A 82 35.77 5.89 34.88
CA LEU A 82 36.48 5.67 33.62
C LEU A 82 35.87 4.52 32.81
N SER A 83 35.39 3.45 33.47
CA SER A 83 34.76 2.34 32.77
C SER A 83 33.46 2.75 32.04
N PHE A 84 32.65 3.61 32.67
CA PHE A 84 31.45 4.17 32.04
C PHE A 84 31.81 5.21 30.96
N ALA A 85 32.76 6.09 31.22
CA ALA A 85 33.22 7.08 30.23
C ALA A 85 33.75 6.41 28.96
N ALA A 86 34.52 5.32 29.10
CA ALA A 86 35.04 4.55 27.98
C ALA A 86 33.93 3.83 27.19
N LEU A 87 32.92 3.26 27.85
CA LEU A 87 31.73 2.71 27.16
C LEU A 87 30.96 3.80 26.38
N GLY A 88 30.88 5.01 26.93
CA GLY A 88 30.35 6.19 26.24
C GLY A 88 31.17 6.54 25.00
N LEU A 89 32.50 6.64 25.15
CA LEU A 89 33.42 6.92 24.05
C LEU A 89 33.29 5.88 22.92
N VAL A 90 33.30 4.59 23.25
CA VAL A 90 33.14 3.49 22.27
C VAL A 90 31.81 3.59 21.56
N SER A 91 30.73 3.95 22.27
CA SER A 91 29.42 4.17 21.67
C SER A 91 29.43 5.29 20.64
N PHE A 92 29.99 6.46 20.97
CA PHE A 92 30.08 7.58 20.03
C PHE A 92 31.08 7.34 18.89
N ALA A 93 32.21 6.69 19.16
CA ALA A 93 33.16 6.30 18.12
C ALA A 93 32.53 5.33 17.11
N SER A 94 31.74 4.36 17.58
CA SER A 94 31.01 3.44 16.70
C SER A 94 30.00 4.16 15.80
N LEU A 95 29.36 5.22 16.30
CA LEU A 95 28.46 6.07 15.51
C LEU A 95 29.23 6.90 14.47
N ALA A 96 30.37 7.48 14.85
CA ALA A 96 31.21 8.28 13.96
C ALA A 96 31.73 7.46 12.76
N VAL A 97 32.01 6.17 12.98
CA VAL A 97 32.42 5.21 11.93
C VAL A 97 31.22 4.68 11.12
N GLY A 98 29.99 5.08 11.44
CA GLY A 98 28.77 4.61 10.75
C GLY A 98 28.43 3.13 11.04
N ARG A 99 29.05 2.52 12.05
CA ARG A 99 28.87 1.12 12.44
C ARG A 99 28.41 1.05 13.90
N PRO A 100 27.13 1.36 14.20
CA PRO A 100 26.62 1.32 15.57
C PRO A 100 26.84 -0.07 16.18
N TRP A 101 27.52 -0.14 17.34
CA TRP A 101 27.90 -1.43 17.94
C TRP A 101 26.69 -2.31 18.27
N THR A 102 25.52 -1.72 18.53
CA THR A 102 24.29 -2.50 18.78
C THR A 102 23.84 -3.31 17.55
N ALA A 103 24.21 -2.89 16.33
CA ALA A 103 23.87 -3.59 15.10
C ALA A 103 24.55 -4.96 15.00
N ASP A 104 25.76 -5.11 15.53
CA ASP A 104 26.50 -6.37 15.49
C ASP A 104 25.78 -7.48 16.27
N TYR A 105 25.01 -7.12 17.29
CA TYR A 105 24.17 -8.04 18.05
C TYR A 105 22.78 -8.19 17.44
N SER A 106 22.14 -7.07 17.06
CA SER A 106 20.79 -7.07 16.48
C SER A 106 20.71 -7.84 15.16
N ARG A 107 21.79 -7.89 14.37
CA ARG A 107 21.85 -8.59 13.07
C ARG A 107 21.56 -10.08 13.21
N SER A 108 21.98 -10.69 14.32
CA SER A 108 21.71 -12.12 14.61
C SER A 108 20.24 -12.39 14.97
N ALA A 109 19.50 -11.39 15.46
CA ALA A 109 18.06 -11.51 15.76
C ALA A 109 17.17 -11.15 14.56
N TYR A 110 17.66 -10.29 13.66
CA TYR A 110 16.88 -9.68 12.58
C TYR A 110 17.65 -9.70 11.25
N ALA A 111 18.16 -10.86 10.85
CA ALA A 111 19.00 -11.02 9.65
C ALA A 111 18.32 -10.49 8.38
N ASP A 112 17.03 -10.80 8.19
CA ASP A 112 16.25 -10.41 7.01
C ASP A 112 16.05 -8.89 6.90
N SER A 113 16.11 -8.17 8.03
CA SER A 113 15.96 -6.72 8.09
C SER A 113 17.30 -5.99 8.19
N ALA A 114 18.41 -6.71 8.36
CA ALA A 114 19.71 -6.12 8.67
C ALA A 114 20.25 -5.19 7.57
N ALA A 115 19.81 -5.38 6.32
CA ALA A 115 20.18 -4.56 5.17
C ALA A 115 19.28 -3.33 4.97
N THR A 116 18.27 -3.13 5.82
CA THR A 116 17.31 -2.03 5.64
C THR A 116 17.83 -0.72 6.26
N PRO A 117 17.60 0.45 5.64
CA PRO A 117 17.94 1.74 6.23
C PRO A 117 17.33 1.96 7.62
N GLN A 118 16.13 1.41 7.84
CA GLN A 118 15.41 1.48 9.12
C GLN A 118 16.14 0.70 10.21
N PHE A 119 16.65 -0.49 9.91
CA PHE A 119 17.45 -1.27 10.85
C PHE A 119 18.71 -0.51 11.26
N HIS A 120 19.40 0.11 10.30
CA HIS A 120 20.57 0.95 10.59
C HIS A 120 20.22 2.15 11.49
N LEU A 121 19.16 2.90 11.15
CA LEU A 121 18.69 4.05 11.93
C LEU A 121 18.34 3.65 13.37
N ILE A 122 17.59 2.57 13.57
CA ILE A 122 17.20 2.10 14.91
C ILE A 122 18.45 1.76 15.74
N ASN A 123 19.44 1.08 15.15
CA ASN A 123 20.66 0.74 15.87
C ASN A 123 21.54 1.97 16.15
N MET A 124 21.55 2.96 15.27
CA MET A 124 22.19 4.25 15.57
C MET A 124 21.55 4.95 16.77
N LEU A 125 20.21 5.01 16.81
CA LEU A 125 19.48 5.61 17.92
C LEU A 125 19.73 4.86 19.23
N MET A 126 19.68 3.53 19.21
CA MET A 126 19.97 2.70 20.37
C MET A 126 21.41 2.90 20.87
N THR A 127 22.39 2.86 19.97
CA THR A 127 23.80 3.09 20.30
C THR A 127 24.02 4.48 20.89
N GLY A 128 23.37 5.52 20.34
CA GLY A 128 23.42 6.88 20.87
C GLY A 128 22.80 7.01 22.25
N LEU A 129 21.64 6.38 22.48
CA LEU A 129 20.98 6.36 23.79
C LEU A 129 21.89 5.75 24.87
N TRP A 130 22.52 4.61 24.55
CA TRP A 130 23.49 3.99 25.46
C TRP A 130 24.74 4.85 25.67
N GLY A 131 25.25 5.48 24.61
CA GLY A 131 26.38 6.42 24.73
C GLY A 131 26.10 7.56 25.69
N VAL A 132 24.94 8.21 25.58
CA VAL A 132 24.51 9.27 26.50
C VAL A 132 24.37 8.72 27.92
N LEU A 133 23.71 7.58 28.10
CA LEU A 133 23.53 6.95 29.41
C LEU A 133 24.87 6.66 30.09
N PHE A 134 25.84 6.10 29.36
CA PHE A 134 27.16 5.80 29.89
C PHE A 134 27.95 7.06 30.25
N VAL A 135 27.88 8.13 29.45
CA VAL A 135 28.50 9.42 29.80
C VAL A 135 27.88 10.01 31.06
N VAL A 136 26.55 10.01 31.16
CA VAL A 136 25.84 10.49 32.35
C VAL A 136 26.24 9.69 33.59
N LEU A 137 26.31 8.36 33.48
CA LEU A 137 26.77 7.50 34.58
C LEU A 137 28.23 7.78 34.97
N GLY A 138 29.11 7.97 33.99
CA GLY A 138 30.50 8.37 34.22
C GLY A 138 30.59 9.69 35.00
N LEU A 139 29.86 10.72 34.56
CA LEU A 139 29.81 12.02 35.23
C LEU A 139 29.22 11.94 36.64
N CYS A 140 28.12 11.20 36.83
CA CYS A 140 27.54 10.98 38.16
C CYS A 140 28.52 10.28 39.10
N ARG A 141 29.24 9.26 38.62
CA ARG A 141 30.24 8.54 39.44
C ARG A 141 31.45 9.40 39.74
N TRP A 142 31.90 10.21 38.79
CA TRP A 142 32.98 11.18 39.00
C TRP A 142 32.60 12.26 40.02
N ALA A 143 31.35 12.75 39.98
CA ALA A 143 30.83 13.75 40.92
C ALA A 143 30.43 13.18 42.30
N GLY A 144 30.69 11.90 42.58
CA GLY A 144 30.37 11.28 43.88
C GLY A 144 28.87 11.09 44.14
N VAL A 145 28.04 11.05 43.10
CA VAL A 145 26.60 10.82 43.22
C VAL A 145 26.32 9.44 43.81
N SER A 146 25.28 9.35 44.65
CA SER A 146 24.92 8.13 45.37
C SER A 146 24.73 6.90 44.45
N SER A 147 25.14 5.75 44.97
CA SER A 147 25.01 4.46 44.26
C SER A 147 23.57 4.07 43.97
N TRP A 148 22.60 4.49 44.80
CA TRP A 148 21.19 4.22 44.56
C TRP A 148 20.65 4.98 43.34
N LEU A 149 21.04 6.25 43.17
CA LEU A 149 20.55 7.10 42.08
C LEU A 149 21.12 6.65 40.73
N THR A 150 22.40 6.31 40.71
CA THR A 150 23.06 5.74 39.52
C THR A 150 22.49 4.36 39.14
N THR A 151 22.14 3.53 40.13
CA THR A 151 21.44 2.26 39.87
C THR A 151 20.03 2.49 39.31
N ALA A 152 19.29 3.47 39.83
CA ALA A 152 17.98 3.84 39.31
C ALA A 152 18.06 4.34 37.85
N ILE A 153 19.08 5.13 37.50
CA ILE A 153 19.34 5.59 36.12
C ILE A 153 19.61 4.42 35.19
N VAL A 154 20.45 3.45 35.60
CA VAL A 154 20.73 2.23 34.81
C VAL A 154 19.46 1.40 34.60
N VAL A 155 18.69 1.16 35.66
CA VAL A 155 17.45 0.38 35.60
C VAL A 155 16.44 1.08 34.69
N ALA A 156 16.25 2.40 34.83
CA ALA A 156 15.37 3.17 33.96
C ALA A 156 15.82 3.12 32.49
N GLY A 157 17.11 3.30 32.22
CA GLY A 157 17.68 3.20 30.87
C GLY A 157 17.52 1.81 30.25
N ALA A 158 17.69 0.76 31.05
CA ALA A 158 17.46 -0.62 30.62
C ALA A 158 15.99 -0.90 30.32
N LEU A 159 15.06 -0.45 31.18
CA LEU A 159 13.62 -0.58 30.95
C LEU A 159 13.18 0.18 29.70
N ILE A 160 13.64 1.42 29.51
CA ILE A 160 13.37 2.21 28.29
C ILE A 160 13.93 1.51 27.06
N SER A 161 15.12 0.91 27.13
CA SER A 161 15.72 0.17 26.01
C SER A 161 14.96 -1.11 25.66
N ILE A 162 14.44 -1.83 26.66
CA ILE A 162 13.72 -3.10 26.47
C ILE A 162 12.27 -2.86 25.99
N PHE A 163 11.57 -1.91 26.63
CA PHE A 163 10.14 -1.68 26.40
C PHE A 163 9.85 -0.51 25.48
N GLY A 164 10.71 0.50 25.45
CA GLY A 164 10.55 1.74 24.69
C GLY A 164 10.35 1.52 23.19
N PRO A 165 11.17 0.70 22.48
CA PRO A 165 10.94 0.44 21.05
C PRO A 165 9.58 -0.19 20.75
N ARG A 166 9.14 -1.16 21.57
CA ARG A 166 7.82 -1.81 21.40
C ARG A 166 6.69 -0.82 21.67
N PHE A 167 6.84 0.02 22.69
CA PHE A 167 5.89 1.08 23.01
C PHE A 167 5.81 2.12 21.89
N ALA A 168 6.95 2.62 21.41
CA ALA A 168 7.05 3.59 20.32
C ALA A 168 6.45 3.07 19.01
N ILE A 169 6.73 1.81 18.63
CA ILE A 169 6.13 1.18 17.44
C ILE A 169 4.61 1.08 17.60
N ARG A 170 4.13 0.61 18.77
CA ARG A 170 2.68 0.54 19.02
C ARG A 170 2.03 1.92 18.97
N GLN A 171 2.66 2.94 19.55
CA GLN A 171 2.16 4.31 19.50
C GLN A 171 2.17 4.88 18.08
N ALA A 172 3.21 4.59 17.29
CA ALA A 172 3.27 4.97 15.88
C ALA A 172 2.17 4.28 15.06
N LEU A 173 1.93 2.98 15.28
CA LEU A 173 0.84 2.24 14.63
C LEU A 173 -0.54 2.76 15.06
N GLN A 174 -0.71 3.13 16.34
CA GLN A 174 -1.92 3.79 16.83
C GLN A 174 -2.15 5.13 16.12
N ARG A 175 -1.11 5.97 16.02
CA ARG A 175 -1.17 7.24 15.28
C ARG A 175 -1.49 7.01 13.81
N MET A 176 -0.83 6.06 13.15
CA MET A 176 -1.13 5.68 11.76
C MET A 176 -2.57 5.20 11.58
N ARG A 177 -3.12 4.48 12.56
CA ARG A 177 -4.52 4.04 12.55
C ARG A 177 -5.48 5.20 12.76
N GLN A 178 -5.17 6.12 13.66
CA GLN A 178 -5.96 7.33 13.92
C GLN A 178 -5.91 8.30 12.72
N SER A 179 -4.77 8.43 12.06
CA SER A 179 -4.60 9.28 10.87
C SER A 179 -5.23 8.69 9.60
N ARG A 180 -5.87 7.51 9.66
CA ARG A 180 -6.55 6.89 8.50
C ARG A 180 -7.70 7.75 7.98
N GLU A 181 -8.34 8.51 8.85
CA GLU A 181 -9.37 9.46 8.49
C GLU A 181 -9.01 10.80 9.11
N GLY A 182 -8.27 11.64 8.37
CA GLY A 182 -8.00 13.01 8.81
C GLY A 182 -9.29 13.84 9.01
N TYR A 183 -10.41 13.35 8.48
CA TYR A 183 -11.75 13.91 8.66
C TYR A 183 -12.68 12.84 9.23
N HIS A 184 -13.01 12.96 10.52
CA HIS A 184 -14.08 12.19 11.13
C HIS A 184 -15.40 12.88 10.82
N TRP A 185 -16.08 12.42 9.77
CA TRP A 185 -17.47 12.80 9.53
C TRP A 185 -18.32 12.02 10.54
N PRO A 186 -19.08 12.67 11.43
CA PRO A 186 -20.02 11.96 12.27
C PRO A 186 -20.99 11.22 11.35
N ALA A 187 -21.16 9.91 11.55
CA ALA A 187 -22.12 9.13 10.78
C ALA A 187 -23.50 9.81 10.88
N PRO A 188 -24.20 10.03 9.76
CA PRO A 188 -25.55 10.57 9.81
C PRO A 188 -26.43 9.65 10.66
N ALA A 189 -27.20 10.23 11.58
CA ALA A 189 -28.20 9.49 12.32
C ALA A 189 -29.45 9.37 11.45
N PHE A 190 -29.74 8.15 10.97
CA PHE A 190 -30.91 7.87 10.14
C PHE A 190 -32.15 7.55 11.01
N ALA A 191 -32.43 8.40 11.99
CA ALA A 191 -33.68 8.33 12.74
C ALA A 191 -34.82 8.87 11.88
N ALA A 192 -36.05 8.35 12.08
CA ALA A 192 -37.23 8.84 11.37
C ALA A 192 -37.37 10.35 11.58
N THR A 193 -37.07 11.11 10.52
CA THR A 193 -37.16 12.57 10.51
C THR A 193 -38.33 12.93 9.60
N ASP A 194 -39.36 13.54 10.18
CA ASP A 194 -40.51 14.01 9.41
C ASP A 194 -40.07 15.05 8.38
N GLY A 195 -40.58 14.93 7.15
CA GLY A 195 -40.33 15.87 6.06
C GLY A 195 -39.16 15.55 5.12
N LEU A 196 -38.46 14.42 5.30
CA LEU A 196 -37.45 13.95 4.32
C LEU A 196 -38.09 13.13 3.19
N ASP A 197 -37.63 13.36 1.96
CA ASP A 197 -38.03 12.56 0.80
C ASP A 197 -37.39 11.16 0.84
N CYS A 198 -36.16 11.07 1.34
CA CYS A 198 -35.37 9.85 1.47
C CYS A 198 -34.29 9.99 2.54
N ASP A 199 -33.75 8.87 3.02
CA ASP A 199 -32.62 8.88 3.95
C ASP A 199 -31.33 9.27 3.22
N VAL A 200 -31.12 8.71 2.02
CA VAL A 200 -29.94 8.96 1.21
C VAL A 200 -30.31 9.27 -0.24
N ALA A 201 -29.86 10.43 -0.72
CA ALA A 201 -29.88 10.77 -2.13
C ALA A 201 -28.54 10.38 -2.79
N VAL A 202 -28.59 9.62 -3.87
CA VAL A 202 -27.41 9.16 -4.61
C VAL A 202 -27.38 9.86 -5.97
N ILE A 203 -26.27 10.54 -6.27
CA ILE A 203 -26.06 11.26 -7.53
C ILE A 203 -25.28 10.36 -8.50
N GLY A 204 -25.94 9.93 -9.58
CA GLY A 204 -25.38 9.08 -10.63
C GLY A 204 -25.64 7.59 -10.41
N ALA A 205 -26.29 6.96 -11.39
CA ALA A 205 -26.54 5.52 -11.48
C ALA A 205 -25.39 4.79 -12.18
N GLY A 206 -24.14 5.20 -11.94
CA GLY A 206 -22.96 4.41 -12.32
C GLY A 206 -22.77 3.20 -11.41
N ILE A 207 -21.83 2.30 -11.73
CA ILE A 207 -21.65 1.07 -10.96
C ILE A 207 -21.36 1.31 -9.47
N GLY A 208 -20.58 2.35 -9.14
CA GLY A 208 -20.30 2.76 -7.76
C GLY A 208 -21.55 3.25 -7.03
N GLY A 209 -22.32 4.14 -7.67
CA GLY A 209 -23.56 4.70 -7.11
C GLY A 209 -24.64 3.64 -6.93
N LEU A 210 -24.83 2.75 -7.92
CA LEU A 210 -25.76 1.62 -7.81
C LEU A 210 -25.35 0.64 -6.72
N THR A 211 -24.05 0.33 -6.60
CA THR A 211 -23.55 -0.56 -5.55
C THR A 211 -23.78 0.05 -4.16
N ALA A 212 -23.44 1.33 -3.98
CA ALA A 212 -23.66 2.05 -2.72
C ALA A 212 -25.15 2.10 -2.37
N ALA A 213 -26.00 2.46 -3.33
CA ALA A 213 -27.44 2.50 -3.15
C ALA A 213 -28.04 1.13 -2.79
N ALA A 214 -27.61 0.06 -3.46
CA ALA A 214 -28.08 -1.29 -3.19
C ALA A 214 -27.70 -1.76 -1.78
N LEU A 215 -26.47 -1.45 -1.33
CA LEU A 215 -26.01 -1.77 0.04
C LEU A 215 -26.73 -0.94 1.10
N LEU A 216 -27.03 0.34 0.83
CA LEU A 216 -27.79 1.19 1.74
C LEU A 216 -29.26 0.75 1.84
N ALA A 217 -29.88 0.37 0.71
CA ALA A 217 -31.21 -0.19 0.69
C ALA A 217 -31.27 -1.58 1.38
N GLU A 218 -30.22 -2.40 1.23
CA GLU A 218 -30.06 -3.66 1.98
C GLU A 218 -29.97 -3.43 3.50
N ALA A 219 -29.35 -2.34 3.92
CA ALA A 219 -29.33 -1.90 5.32
C ALA A 219 -30.67 -1.29 5.81
N GLY A 220 -31.72 -1.28 4.97
CA GLY A 220 -33.05 -0.80 5.32
C GLY A 220 -33.29 0.69 5.14
N LEU A 221 -32.36 1.42 4.53
CA LEU A 221 -32.51 2.86 4.28
C LEU A 221 -33.36 3.13 3.05
N LYS A 222 -34.16 4.19 3.09
CA LYS A 222 -34.91 4.73 1.95
C LYS A 222 -33.95 5.49 1.04
N VAL A 223 -33.55 4.88 -0.07
CA VAL A 223 -32.57 5.46 -1.01
C VAL A 223 -33.25 5.94 -2.29
N LYS A 224 -32.85 7.11 -2.79
CA LYS A 224 -33.22 7.59 -4.13
C LYS A 224 -31.97 7.88 -4.96
N VAL A 225 -31.86 7.22 -6.11
CA VAL A 225 -30.77 7.40 -7.07
C VAL A 225 -31.26 8.27 -8.23
N PHE A 226 -30.48 9.27 -8.61
CA PHE A 226 -30.79 10.18 -9.71
C PHE A 226 -29.71 10.11 -10.78
N ASP A 227 -30.10 9.84 -12.03
CA ASP A 227 -29.19 9.91 -13.17
C ASP A 227 -29.78 10.76 -14.29
N HIS A 228 -28.95 11.60 -14.89
CA HIS A 228 -29.30 12.39 -16.07
C HIS A 228 -29.53 11.54 -17.33
N HIS A 229 -28.95 10.35 -17.41
CA HIS A 229 -29.02 9.47 -18.57
C HIS A 229 -30.36 8.71 -18.63
N VAL A 230 -30.64 8.09 -19.78
CA VAL A 230 -31.88 7.34 -20.04
C VAL A 230 -31.79 5.86 -19.64
N VAL A 231 -30.61 5.38 -19.26
CA VAL A 231 -30.32 4.00 -18.82
C VAL A 231 -29.32 4.05 -17.66
N PRO A 232 -29.38 3.11 -16.70
CA PRO A 232 -28.39 3.00 -15.63
C PRO A 232 -27.07 2.41 -16.15
N GLY A 233 -26.02 2.53 -15.33
CA GLY A 233 -24.73 1.86 -15.51
C GLY A 233 -23.54 2.79 -15.70
N GLY A 234 -23.75 4.07 -16.05
CA GLY A 234 -22.64 4.97 -16.37
C GLY A 234 -21.79 4.39 -17.50
N PHE A 235 -20.48 4.22 -17.34
CA PHE A 235 -19.65 3.52 -18.33
C PHE A 235 -20.01 2.03 -18.50
N CYS A 236 -20.69 1.42 -17.53
CA CYS A 236 -21.12 0.02 -17.54
C CYS A 236 -22.50 -0.19 -18.18
N HIS A 237 -23.01 0.74 -19.00
CA HIS A 237 -24.28 0.54 -19.71
C HIS A 237 -24.09 -0.13 -21.07
N SER A 238 -25.16 -0.73 -21.58
CA SER A 238 -25.24 -1.24 -22.95
C SER A 238 -26.31 -0.49 -23.75
N TYR A 239 -26.13 -0.34 -25.05
CA TYR A 239 -27.14 0.18 -25.96
C TYR A 239 -27.32 -0.71 -27.19
N LEU A 240 -28.54 -0.70 -27.73
CA LEU A 240 -28.94 -1.55 -28.84
C LEU A 240 -29.00 -0.75 -30.15
N ARG A 241 -28.61 -1.38 -31.26
CA ARG A 241 -28.75 -0.83 -32.62
C ARG A 241 -29.33 -1.89 -33.55
N LYS A 242 -30.41 -1.52 -34.23
CA LYS A 242 -30.98 -2.34 -35.31
C LYS A 242 -30.15 -2.13 -36.58
N ALA A 243 -29.88 -3.20 -37.29
CA ALA A 243 -29.26 -3.18 -38.60
C ALA A 243 -29.79 -4.34 -39.44
N HIS A 244 -29.35 -4.44 -40.69
CA HIS A 244 -29.68 -5.56 -41.56
C HIS A 244 -28.39 -6.30 -41.96
N HIS A 245 -28.42 -7.63 -41.95
CA HIS A 245 -27.38 -8.49 -42.48
C HIS A 245 -28.04 -9.53 -43.38
N ASP A 246 -27.62 -9.61 -44.65
CA ASP A 246 -28.23 -10.47 -45.67
C ASP A 246 -29.77 -10.31 -45.75
N ASN A 247 -30.25 -9.06 -45.78
CA ASN A 247 -31.67 -8.69 -45.75
C ASN A 247 -32.47 -9.17 -44.53
N LYS A 248 -31.80 -9.65 -43.47
CA LYS A 248 -32.44 -10.03 -42.21
C LYS A 248 -32.20 -8.95 -41.16
N PRO A 249 -33.22 -8.56 -40.37
CA PRO A 249 -33.02 -7.64 -39.26
C PRO A 249 -32.15 -8.31 -38.19
N VAL A 250 -31.11 -7.61 -37.76
CA VAL A 250 -30.20 -8.00 -36.69
C VAL A 250 -30.16 -6.90 -35.63
N LEU A 251 -30.09 -7.29 -34.36
CA LEU A 251 -29.94 -6.39 -33.24
C LEU A 251 -28.52 -6.52 -32.68
N TYR A 252 -27.76 -5.44 -32.77
CA TYR A 252 -26.43 -5.34 -32.20
C TYR A 252 -26.52 -4.75 -30.80
N ARG A 253 -25.78 -5.34 -29.86
CA ARG A 253 -25.54 -4.78 -28.53
C ARG A 253 -24.13 -4.25 -28.45
N PHE A 254 -24.02 -3.02 -27.97
CA PHE A 254 -22.76 -2.34 -27.74
C PHE A 254 -22.67 -1.99 -26.26
N ASP A 255 -21.54 -2.32 -25.65
CA ASP A 255 -21.22 -1.93 -24.29
C ASP A 255 -20.39 -0.64 -24.33
N ALA A 256 -20.65 0.27 -23.39
CA ALA A 256 -20.05 1.59 -23.39
C ALA A 256 -18.61 1.63 -22.83
N GLY A 257 -18.20 0.64 -22.03
CA GLY A 257 -16.95 0.72 -21.27
C GLY A 257 -16.36 -0.62 -20.86
N PRO A 258 -16.75 -1.23 -19.73
CA PRO A 258 -16.11 -2.43 -19.23
C PRO A 258 -16.53 -3.65 -20.05
N HIS A 259 -15.53 -4.43 -20.44
CA HIS A 259 -15.68 -5.69 -21.20
C HIS A 259 -14.98 -6.87 -20.52
N ASP A 260 -14.37 -6.60 -19.38
CA ASP A 260 -13.62 -7.57 -18.62
C ASP A 260 -13.72 -7.23 -17.13
N PHE A 261 -14.25 -8.17 -16.34
CA PHE A 261 -14.52 -8.02 -14.93
C PHE A 261 -13.64 -9.00 -14.14
N SER A 262 -12.78 -8.42 -13.31
CA SER A 262 -12.05 -9.14 -12.27
C SER A 262 -12.87 -9.14 -10.97
N GLY A 263 -12.55 -10.03 -10.04
CA GLY A 263 -13.18 -10.11 -8.72
C GLY A 263 -14.37 -11.05 -8.61
N VAL A 264 -14.61 -11.87 -9.63
CA VAL A 264 -15.76 -12.80 -9.74
C VAL A 264 -15.45 -14.20 -9.16
N TRP A 265 -14.25 -14.41 -8.60
CA TRP A 265 -13.90 -15.66 -7.93
C TRP A 265 -14.49 -15.75 -6.51
N PRO A 266 -14.57 -16.95 -5.90
CA PRO A 266 -15.00 -17.10 -4.51
C PRO A 266 -14.20 -16.23 -3.53
N GLY A 267 -14.88 -15.35 -2.79
CA GLY A 267 -14.25 -14.39 -1.87
C GLY A 267 -13.67 -13.14 -2.56
N GLY A 268 -13.79 -13.02 -3.88
CA GLY A 268 -13.44 -11.82 -4.64
C GLY A 268 -14.43 -10.67 -4.40
N PRO A 269 -14.04 -9.42 -4.72
CA PRO A 269 -14.82 -8.23 -4.38
C PRO A 269 -16.19 -8.16 -5.07
N VAL A 270 -16.26 -8.46 -6.37
CA VAL A 270 -17.51 -8.42 -7.13
C VAL A 270 -18.46 -9.52 -6.66
N GLU A 271 -17.95 -10.75 -6.58
CA GLU A 271 -18.73 -11.91 -6.14
C GLU A 271 -19.28 -11.73 -4.72
N SER A 272 -18.46 -11.25 -3.79
CA SER A 272 -18.87 -11.06 -2.39
C SER A 272 -19.96 -10.01 -2.24
N VAL A 273 -19.90 -8.91 -3.00
CA VAL A 273 -20.95 -7.87 -2.99
C VAL A 273 -22.25 -8.42 -3.58
N LEU A 274 -22.20 -9.09 -4.73
CA LEU A 274 -23.41 -9.67 -5.35
C LEU A 274 -24.05 -10.74 -4.47
N ARG A 275 -23.25 -11.56 -3.79
CA ARG A 275 -23.75 -12.54 -2.80
C ARG A 275 -24.38 -11.88 -1.60
N ARG A 276 -23.75 -10.84 -1.04
CA ARG A 276 -24.34 -10.05 0.06
C ARG A 276 -25.70 -9.46 -0.35
N LEU A 277 -25.81 -8.97 -1.58
CA LEU A 277 -27.05 -8.42 -2.12
C LEU A 277 -28.05 -9.51 -2.55
N GLY A 278 -27.72 -10.80 -2.46
CA GLY A 278 -28.60 -11.91 -2.86
C GLY A 278 -28.90 -11.97 -4.36
N VAL A 279 -28.02 -11.42 -5.20
CA VAL A 279 -28.23 -11.32 -6.65
C VAL A 279 -27.12 -11.97 -7.49
N ALA A 280 -26.19 -12.70 -6.86
CA ALA A 280 -25.09 -13.37 -7.56
C ALA A 280 -25.59 -14.31 -8.67
N ASP A 281 -26.64 -15.08 -8.42
CA ASP A 281 -27.19 -16.04 -9.39
C ASP A 281 -27.95 -15.37 -10.55
N ARG A 282 -28.16 -14.04 -10.49
CA ARG A 282 -28.79 -13.27 -11.57
C ARG A 282 -27.80 -12.84 -12.65
N VAL A 283 -26.49 -13.01 -12.43
CA VAL A 283 -25.44 -12.68 -13.39
C VAL A 283 -24.71 -13.95 -13.79
N GLN A 284 -24.92 -14.41 -15.02
CA GLN A 284 -24.12 -15.49 -15.58
C GLN A 284 -22.81 -14.91 -16.14
N TRP A 285 -21.68 -15.42 -15.67
CA TRP A 285 -20.36 -15.00 -16.10
C TRP A 285 -19.76 -15.96 -17.13
N LYS A 286 -19.08 -15.42 -18.13
CA LYS A 286 -18.22 -16.18 -19.04
C LYS A 286 -16.79 -15.69 -18.98
N ARG A 287 -15.85 -16.61 -18.83
CA ARG A 287 -14.42 -16.27 -18.84
C ARG A 287 -14.02 -15.69 -20.20
N VAL A 288 -13.23 -14.62 -20.18
CA VAL A 288 -12.65 -13.96 -21.35
C VAL A 288 -11.23 -14.47 -21.55
N THR A 289 -10.84 -14.64 -22.82
CA THR A 289 -9.47 -14.95 -23.24
C THR A 289 -8.83 -13.72 -23.87
N HIS A 290 -7.55 -13.47 -23.57
CA HIS A 290 -6.83 -12.28 -24.04
C HIS A 290 -5.81 -12.63 -25.13
N SER A 291 -5.64 -11.72 -26.09
CA SER A 291 -4.56 -11.78 -27.07
C SER A 291 -3.92 -10.41 -27.19
N TYR A 292 -2.60 -10.32 -27.00
CA TYR A 292 -1.83 -9.10 -27.22
C TYR A 292 -1.22 -9.08 -28.62
N HIS A 293 -1.39 -7.98 -29.32
CA HIS A 293 -0.82 -7.73 -30.65
C HIS A 293 0.17 -6.57 -30.56
N LEU A 294 1.46 -6.88 -30.42
CA LEU A 294 2.53 -5.90 -30.21
C LEU A 294 3.61 -6.07 -31.28
N ALA A 295 3.88 -5.01 -32.05
CA ALA A 295 4.96 -4.98 -33.06
C ALA A 295 4.99 -6.20 -34.01
N GLY A 296 3.81 -6.61 -34.51
CA GLY A 296 3.67 -7.76 -35.42
C GLY A 296 3.69 -9.13 -34.74
N ARG A 297 3.85 -9.20 -33.42
CA ARG A 297 3.76 -10.43 -32.63
C ARG A 297 2.37 -10.57 -32.03
N ARG A 298 1.86 -11.80 -31.99
CA ARG A 298 0.62 -12.18 -31.31
C ARG A 298 0.96 -13.06 -30.11
N ILE A 299 0.38 -12.77 -28.97
CA ILE A 299 0.52 -13.56 -27.75
C ILE A 299 -0.88 -13.86 -27.24
N ASP A 300 -1.33 -15.09 -27.45
CA ASP A 300 -2.55 -15.60 -26.85
C ASP A 300 -2.24 -15.96 -25.39
N VAL A 301 -2.85 -15.25 -24.43
CA VAL A 301 -2.58 -15.42 -23.01
C VAL A 301 -3.25 -16.70 -22.52
N PRO A 302 -2.49 -17.70 -22.02
CA PRO A 302 -3.06 -18.91 -21.45
C PRO A 302 -3.89 -18.63 -20.18
N GLU A 303 -4.86 -19.49 -19.91
CA GLU A 303 -5.69 -19.39 -18.70
C GLU A 303 -4.90 -19.65 -17.39
N ASP A 304 -3.84 -20.46 -17.46
CA ASP A 304 -2.90 -20.68 -16.37
C ASP A 304 -1.77 -19.64 -16.48
N TRP A 305 -1.64 -18.78 -15.48
CA TRP A 305 -0.59 -17.77 -15.47
C TRP A 305 0.82 -18.38 -15.49
N ARG A 306 1.02 -19.61 -15.00
CA ARG A 306 2.33 -20.27 -15.12
C ARG A 306 2.62 -20.72 -16.55
N ALA A 307 1.59 -21.11 -17.30
CA ALA A 307 1.72 -21.33 -18.74
C ALA A 307 2.05 -20.04 -19.48
N TYR A 308 1.43 -18.91 -19.08
CA TYR A 308 1.80 -17.61 -19.61
C TYR A 308 3.27 -17.27 -19.35
N VAL A 309 3.76 -17.47 -18.11
CA VAL A 309 5.17 -17.27 -17.77
C VAL A 309 6.08 -18.17 -18.60
N ARG A 310 5.75 -19.45 -18.80
CA ARG A 310 6.53 -20.36 -19.67
C ARG A 310 6.63 -19.84 -21.10
N GLN A 311 5.52 -19.39 -21.67
CA GLN A 311 5.50 -18.80 -23.01
C GLN A 311 6.37 -17.54 -23.09
N LEU A 312 6.34 -16.68 -22.05
CA LEU A 312 7.23 -15.52 -21.99
C LEU A 312 8.71 -15.92 -21.87
N CYS A 313 9.03 -16.97 -21.09
CA CYS A 313 10.40 -17.48 -20.99
C CYS A 313 10.89 -18.04 -22.33
N GLU A 314 10.04 -18.72 -23.10
CA GLU A 314 10.38 -19.18 -24.46
C GLU A 314 10.64 -18.00 -25.41
N MET A 315 9.89 -16.91 -25.26
CA MET A 315 10.07 -15.70 -26.06
C MET A 315 11.29 -14.86 -25.65
N PHE A 316 11.65 -14.88 -24.35
CA PHE A 316 12.73 -14.10 -23.75
C PHE A 316 13.64 -14.99 -22.90
N PRO A 317 14.39 -15.93 -23.53
CA PRO A 317 15.16 -16.94 -22.79
C PRO A 317 16.22 -16.34 -21.87
N ALA A 318 16.83 -15.21 -22.26
CA ALA A 318 17.81 -14.50 -21.43
C ALA A 318 17.20 -13.90 -20.15
N SER A 319 15.88 -13.70 -20.09
CA SER A 319 15.16 -13.17 -18.93
C SER A 319 14.37 -14.23 -18.17
N ALA A 320 14.49 -15.52 -18.51
CA ALA A 320 13.62 -16.58 -18.00
C ALA A 320 13.63 -16.69 -16.45
N ASP A 321 14.81 -16.74 -15.84
CA ASP A 321 14.94 -16.78 -14.37
C ASP A 321 14.35 -15.55 -13.69
N GLY A 322 14.53 -14.38 -14.33
CA GLY A 322 13.99 -13.11 -13.87
C GLY A 322 12.46 -13.08 -13.93
N LEU A 323 11.89 -13.56 -15.04
CA LEU A 323 10.45 -13.65 -15.28
C LEU A 323 9.74 -14.52 -14.24
N VAL A 324 10.29 -15.71 -13.96
CA VAL A 324 9.73 -16.62 -12.95
C VAL A 324 9.69 -15.93 -11.58
N LYS A 325 10.83 -15.37 -11.13
CA LYS A 325 10.93 -14.67 -9.84
C LYS A 325 10.02 -13.45 -9.76
N LEU A 326 9.89 -12.70 -10.85
CA LEU A 326 9.04 -11.52 -10.93
C LEU A 326 7.57 -11.90 -10.75
N PHE A 327 7.06 -12.86 -11.52
CA PHE A 327 5.66 -13.28 -11.42
C PHE A 327 5.35 -13.97 -10.10
N ASP A 328 6.27 -14.77 -9.55
CA ASP A 328 6.12 -15.33 -8.21
C ASP A 328 6.02 -14.22 -7.15
N THR A 329 6.83 -13.17 -7.27
CA THR A 329 6.77 -12.00 -6.37
C THR A 329 5.45 -11.25 -6.52
N ILE A 330 5.01 -10.97 -7.75
CA ILE A 330 3.73 -10.29 -8.02
C ILE A 330 2.56 -11.12 -7.48
N HIS A 331 2.55 -12.43 -7.71
CA HIS A 331 1.52 -13.34 -7.20
C HIS A 331 1.51 -13.39 -5.66
N ALA A 332 2.69 -13.43 -5.01
CA ALA A 332 2.79 -13.37 -3.56
C ALA A 332 2.27 -12.04 -2.98
N ILE A 333 2.52 -10.91 -3.65
CA ILE A 333 1.94 -9.61 -3.27
C ILE A 333 0.43 -9.63 -3.45
N PHE A 334 -0.07 -10.12 -4.58
CA PHE A 334 -1.50 -10.22 -4.88
C PHE A 334 -2.25 -11.03 -3.81
N GLU A 335 -1.80 -12.25 -3.52
CA GLU A 335 -2.41 -13.09 -2.48
C GLU A 335 -2.34 -12.44 -1.10
N SER A 336 -1.23 -11.76 -0.77
CA SER A 336 -1.08 -11.02 0.48
C SER A 336 -2.04 -9.83 0.60
N MET A 337 -2.30 -9.13 -0.49
CA MET A 337 -3.26 -8.01 -0.52
C MET A 337 -4.69 -8.52 -0.28
N TYR A 338 -5.09 -9.60 -0.96
CA TYR A 338 -6.44 -10.14 -0.83
C TYR A 338 -6.66 -10.98 0.43
N ALA A 339 -5.59 -11.42 1.12
CA ALA A 339 -5.69 -12.05 2.43
C ALA A 339 -6.41 -11.16 3.46
N THR A 340 -6.28 -9.84 3.36
CA THR A 340 -6.95 -8.88 4.24
C THR A 340 -8.37 -8.51 3.79
N GLY A 341 -8.87 -9.10 2.70
CA GLY A 341 -10.23 -8.88 2.19
C GLY A 341 -11.31 -9.68 2.93
N HIS A 342 -10.92 -10.68 3.72
CA HIS A 342 -11.84 -11.45 4.56
C HIS A 342 -12.57 -10.52 5.54
N GLY A 343 -13.90 -10.57 5.54
CA GLY A 343 -14.75 -9.67 6.35
C GLY A 343 -14.96 -8.27 5.76
N ARG A 344 -14.40 -7.97 4.57
CA ARG A 344 -14.54 -6.68 3.85
C ARG A 344 -15.15 -6.84 2.46
N SER A 345 -16.06 -7.81 2.31
CA SER A 345 -16.61 -8.18 1.01
C SER A 345 -15.53 -8.43 -0.06
N GLY A 346 -14.38 -9.02 0.31
CA GLY A 346 -13.29 -9.30 -0.62
C GLY A 346 -12.45 -8.09 -1.05
N ILE A 347 -12.68 -6.90 -0.48
CA ILE A 347 -11.93 -5.68 -0.79
C ILE A 347 -10.63 -5.67 0.04
N PRO A 348 -9.45 -5.65 -0.61
CA PRO A 348 -8.18 -5.62 0.09
C PRO A 348 -8.01 -4.29 0.83
N GLY A 349 -7.33 -4.33 1.98
CA GLY A 349 -7.03 -3.12 2.73
C GLY A 349 -5.98 -3.34 3.82
N MET A 350 -5.65 -2.28 4.55
CA MET A 350 -4.69 -2.40 5.65
C MET A 350 -5.22 -3.32 6.76
N PRO A 351 -4.36 -4.03 7.51
CA PRO A 351 -4.80 -4.84 8.63
C PRO A 351 -5.62 -4.04 9.66
N ALA A 352 -6.58 -4.71 10.30
CA ALA A 352 -7.58 -4.07 11.15
C ALA A 352 -7.07 -3.79 12.57
N THR A 353 -6.24 -4.69 13.10
CA THR A 353 -5.71 -4.62 14.47
C THR A 353 -4.22 -4.27 14.50
N ILE A 354 -3.75 -3.77 15.64
CA ILE A 354 -2.32 -3.46 15.82
C ILE A 354 -1.49 -4.75 15.77
N GLU A 355 -2.04 -5.83 16.33
CA GLU A 355 -1.46 -7.17 16.33
C GLU A 355 -1.26 -7.69 14.91
N GLU A 356 -2.26 -7.57 14.05
CA GLU A 356 -2.13 -7.92 12.64
C GLU A 356 -1.13 -7.03 11.92
N MET A 357 -1.13 -5.71 12.17
CA MET A 357 -0.16 -4.79 11.57
C MET A 357 1.29 -5.15 11.98
N LEU A 358 1.51 -5.56 13.22
CA LEU A 358 2.82 -6.03 13.71
C LEU A 358 3.22 -7.39 13.11
N ALA A 359 2.25 -8.27 12.87
CA ALA A 359 2.50 -9.58 12.27
C ALA A 359 2.67 -9.52 10.74
N PHE A 360 2.11 -8.49 10.09
CA PHE A 360 2.03 -8.38 8.64
C PHE A 360 3.40 -8.45 7.93
N PRO A 361 4.47 -7.75 8.35
CA PRO A 361 5.76 -7.83 7.66
C PRO A 361 6.37 -9.24 7.67
N ARG A 362 6.13 -10.01 8.74
CA ARG A 362 6.60 -11.40 8.85
C ARG A 362 5.77 -12.36 8.02
N LYS A 363 4.45 -12.18 7.99
CA LYS A 363 3.53 -13.04 7.23
C LYS A 363 3.54 -12.72 5.73
N HIS A 364 3.77 -11.47 5.37
CA HIS A 364 3.65 -10.93 4.02
C HIS A 364 4.88 -10.08 3.62
N PRO A 365 6.09 -10.66 3.60
CA PRO A 365 7.33 -9.90 3.42
C PRO A 365 7.42 -9.20 2.06
N HIS A 366 6.94 -9.83 0.98
CA HIS A 366 6.93 -9.21 -0.35
C HIS A 366 5.99 -8.01 -0.42
N ALA A 367 4.78 -8.15 0.11
CA ALA A 367 3.81 -7.04 0.17
C ALA A 367 4.36 -5.88 0.99
N PHE A 368 4.90 -6.15 2.18
CA PHE A 368 5.50 -5.12 3.03
C PHE A 368 6.67 -4.39 2.33
N ARG A 369 7.51 -5.12 1.60
CA ARG A 369 8.67 -4.55 0.88
C ARG A 369 8.28 -3.73 -0.34
N TRP A 370 7.28 -4.14 -1.10
CA TRP A 370 7.04 -3.62 -2.45
C TRP A 370 5.79 -2.76 -2.61
N MET A 371 4.72 -2.95 -1.83
CA MET A 371 3.41 -2.31 -2.10
C MET A 371 3.48 -0.79 -2.31
N ASN A 372 4.26 -0.07 -1.49
CA ASN A 372 4.38 1.38 -1.55
C ASN A 372 5.50 1.88 -2.47
N ARG A 373 6.18 0.99 -3.20
CA ARG A 373 7.25 1.34 -4.15
C ARG A 373 6.71 1.39 -5.57
N PRO A 374 7.33 2.17 -6.48
CA PRO A 374 7.00 2.14 -7.90
C PRO A 374 7.07 0.72 -8.48
N PHE A 375 6.10 0.36 -9.31
CA PHE A 375 6.07 -0.94 -9.98
C PHE A 375 7.29 -1.16 -10.89
N ASP A 376 7.77 -0.10 -11.55
CA ASP A 376 8.97 -0.14 -12.37
C ASP A 376 10.21 -0.60 -11.59
N GLU A 377 10.33 -0.26 -10.30
CA GLU A 377 11.44 -0.72 -9.45
C GLU A 377 11.37 -2.22 -9.18
N LEU A 378 10.15 -2.78 -9.05
CA LEU A 378 9.95 -4.22 -8.90
C LEU A 378 10.32 -4.96 -10.18
N VAL A 379 9.92 -4.43 -11.34
CA VAL A 379 10.25 -5.00 -12.65
C VAL A 379 11.77 -4.95 -12.89
N ALA A 380 12.39 -3.78 -12.72
CA ALA A 380 13.82 -3.58 -12.91
C ALA A 380 14.70 -4.42 -11.98
N ALA A 381 14.18 -4.83 -10.81
CA ALA A 381 14.87 -5.73 -9.90
C ALA A 381 14.98 -7.18 -10.42
N HIS A 382 14.22 -7.55 -11.45
CA HIS A 382 14.15 -8.93 -11.96
C HIS A 382 14.44 -9.05 -13.45
N VAL A 383 14.10 -8.06 -14.27
CA VAL A 383 14.26 -8.10 -15.73
C VAL A 383 14.73 -6.74 -16.25
N SER A 384 15.48 -6.74 -17.36
CA SER A 384 16.03 -5.54 -17.99
C SER A 384 15.78 -5.42 -19.50
N ASP A 385 15.20 -6.44 -20.13
CA ASP A 385 14.91 -6.42 -21.57
C ASP A 385 13.80 -5.38 -21.89
N PRO A 386 14.08 -4.36 -22.73
CA PRO A 386 13.11 -3.29 -23.00
C PRO A 386 11.83 -3.77 -23.68
N ALA A 387 11.90 -4.78 -24.54
CA ALA A 387 10.74 -5.31 -25.25
C ALA A 387 9.85 -6.12 -24.30
N LEU A 388 10.45 -6.85 -23.36
CA LEU A 388 9.72 -7.53 -22.30
C LEU A 388 9.07 -6.53 -21.34
N ILE A 389 9.78 -5.49 -20.91
CA ILE A 389 9.25 -4.45 -20.02
C ILE A 389 8.04 -3.76 -20.66
N ALA A 390 8.13 -3.40 -21.94
CA ALA A 390 7.02 -2.81 -22.68
C ALA A 390 5.78 -3.73 -22.71
N MET A 391 5.98 -5.04 -22.80
CA MET A 391 4.91 -6.03 -22.76
C MET A 391 4.29 -6.17 -21.37
N LEU A 392 5.10 -6.21 -20.30
CA LEU A 392 4.60 -6.24 -18.92
C LEU A 392 3.79 -4.98 -18.58
N ASN A 393 4.19 -3.85 -19.15
CA ASN A 393 3.48 -2.58 -19.02
C ASN A 393 2.22 -2.49 -19.89
N ALA A 394 1.88 -3.47 -20.72
CA ALA A 394 0.65 -3.41 -21.53
C ALA A 394 -0.63 -3.26 -20.69
N LEU A 395 -0.63 -3.77 -19.45
CA LEU A 395 -1.76 -3.60 -18.53
C LEU A 395 -1.86 -2.21 -17.88
N THR A 396 -0.83 -1.36 -17.94
CA THR A 396 -0.89 -0.01 -17.34
C THR A 396 -1.97 0.85 -18.00
N GLY A 397 -2.31 0.57 -19.26
CA GLY A 397 -3.40 1.24 -19.99
C GLY A 397 -4.80 1.05 -19.40
N TYR A 398 -4.97 0.13 -18.43
CA TYR A 398 -6.21 0.01 -17.65
C TYR A 398 -6.28 1.02 -16.49
N LEU A 399 -5.14 1.56 -16.05
CA LEU A 399 -5.01 2.36 -14.84
C LEU A 399 -4.63 3.82 -15.11
N GLY A 400 -4.09 4.12 -16.29
CA GLY A 400 -3.65 5.46 -16.67
C GLY A 400 -3.45 5.61 -18.18
N ASP A 401 -3.03 6.79 -18.60
CA ASP A 401 -2.70 7.08 -20.01
C ASP A 401 -1.25 6.71 -20.38
N GLY A 402 -0.50 6.14 -19.42
CA GLY A 402 0.80 5.50 -19.61
C GLY A 402 1.99 6.38 -19.18
N SER A 403 1.73 7.61 -18.73
CA SER A 403 2.77 8.52 -18.22
C SER A 403 2.98 8.40 -16.69
N GLU A 404 2.05 7.74 -15.99
CA GLU A 404 2.01 7.70 -14.54
C GLU A 404 2.92 6.60 -13.97
N LYS A 405 3.73 6.96 -12.97
CA LYS A 405 4.48 5.98 -12.17
C LYS A 405 3.58 5.36 -11.11
N LEU A 406 3.00 4.21 -11.44
CA LEU A 406 2.13 3.47 -10.54
C LEU A 406 2.94 2.77 -9.44
N SER A 407 2.41 2.77 -8.21
CA SER A 407 2.92 1.93 -7.14
C SER A 407 2.56 0.45 -7.38
N CYS A 408 3.28 -0.46 -6.73
CA CYS A 408 2.92 -1.89 -6.76
C CYS A 408 1.50 -2.12 -6.22
N ALA A 409 1.05 -1.36 -5.20
CA ALA A 409 -0.30 -1.48 -4.66
C ALA A 409 -1.40 -1.09 -5.67
N GLN A 410 -1.09 -0.19 -6.61
CA GLN A 410 -2.01 0.17 -7.70
C GLN A 410 -1.95 -0.84 -8.85
N MET A 411 -0.75 -1.28 -9.23
CA MET A 411 -0.56 -2.14 -10.40
C MET A 411 -0.90 -3.62 -10.12
N VAL A 412 -0.47 -4.19 -9.00
CA VAL A 412 -0.61 -5.64 -8.74
C VAL A 412 -2.06 -6.15 -8.81
N PRO A 413 -3.11 -5.43 -8.34
CA PRO A 413 -4.49 -5.88 -8.50
C PRO A 413 -4.91 -6.16 -9.95
N ILE A 414 -4.34 -5.46 -10.94
CA ILE A 414 -4.67 -5.68 -12.37
C ILE A 414 -4.19 -7.05 -12.87
N PHE A 415 -3.16 -7.62 -12.25
CA PHE A 415 -2.71 -8.99 -12.55
C PHE A 415 -3.74 -10.05 -12.13
N GLY A 416 -4.80 -9.67 -11.42
CA GLY A 416 -5.96 -10.53 -11.16
C GLY A 416 -6.57 -11.13 -12.43
N TYR A 417 -6.48 -10.44 -13.58
CA TYR A 417 -6.91 -11.00 -14.86
C TYR A 417 -6.12 -12.26 -15.27
N TYR A 418 -4.84 -12.33 -14.94
CA TYR A 418 -4.02 -13.51 -15.17
C TYR A 418 -4.20 -14.56 -14.07
N PHE A 419 -4.25 -14.14 -12.80
CA PHE A 419 -4.25 -15.07 -11.67
C PHE A 419 -5.61 -15.70 -11.38
N LYS A 420 -6.68 -14.93 -11.54
CA LYS A 420 -8.06 -15.34 -11.20
C LYS A 420 -8.99 -15.31 -12.40
N GLY A 421 -8.55 -14.75 -13.52
CA GLY A 421 -9.32 -14.67 -14.76
C GLY A 421 -10.10 -13.37 -14.89
N GLY A 422 -10.37 -13.03 -16.14
CA GLY A 422 -11.31 -12.00 -16.55
C GLY A 422 -12.65 -12.60 -16.97
N PHE A 423 -13.75 -11.95 -16.63
CA PHE A 423 -15.11 -12.45 -16.89
C PHE A 423 -15.99 -11.39 -17.55
N TYR A 424 -16.90 -11.84 -18.39
CA TYR A 424 -17.88 -11.02 -19.08
C TYR A 424 -19.29 -11.47 -18.70
N PRO A 425 -20.20 -10.55 -18.32
CA PRO A 425 -21.58 -10.91 -18.02
C PRO A 425 -22.34 -11.25 -19.30
N VAL A 426 -22.98 -12.42 -19.33
CA VAL A 426 -23.86 -12.80 -20.43
C VAL A 426 -25.01 -11.79 -20.50
N GLY A 427 -25.19 -11.18 -21.67
CA GLY A 427 -26.16 -10.08 -21.87
C GLY A 427 -25.52 -8.68 -21.94
N GLY A 428 -24.21 -8.58 -21.71
CA GLY A 428 -23.45 -7.32 -21.79
C GLY A 428 -23.28 -6.64 -20.46
N SER A 429 -22.35 -5.68 -20.39
CA SER A 429 -22.00 -5.01 -19.13
C SER A 429 -23.16 -4.26 -18.49
N GLY A 430 -24.12 -3.77 -19.29
CA GLY A 430 -25.38 -3.17 -18.83
C GLY A 430 -26.21 -4.09 -17.94
N HIS A 431 -26.14 -5.40 -18.14
CA HIS A 431 -26.90 -6.38 -17.34
C HIS A 431 -26.54 -6.31 -15.85
N LEU A 432 -25.26 -6.04 -15.53
CA LEU A 432 -24.84 -5.87 -14.14
C LEU A 432 -25.48 -4.63 -13.51
N ALA A 433 -25.59 -3.53 -14.25
CA ALA A 433 -26.25 -2.31 -13.79
C ALA A 433 -27.75 -2.54 -13.56
N ASP A 434 -28.41 -3.26 -14.47
CA ASP A 434 -29.83 -3.61 -14.35
C ASP A 434 -30.08 -4.47 -13.09
N VAL A 435 -29.23 -5.47 -12.83
CA VAL A 435 -29.33 -6.32 -11.63
C VAL A 435 -29.19 -5.51 -10.33
N LEU A 436 -28.28 -4.53 -10.29
CA LEU A 436 -28.11 -3.67 -9.13
C LEU A 436 -29.27 -2.67 -8.98
N ALA A 437 -29.79 -2.12 -10.07
CA ALA A 437 -30.98 -1.25 -10.05
C ALA A 437 -32.21 -2.01 -9.52
N ASP A 438 -32.39 -3.26 -9.94
CA ASP A 438 -33.44 -4.13 -9.41
C ASP A 438 -33.23 -4.48 -7.94
N ALA A 439 -31.97 -4.65 -7.51
CA ALA A 439 -31.66 -4.89 -6.10
C ALA A 439 -32.05 -3.69 -5.20
N ILE A 440 -31.97 -2.46 -5.72
CA ILE A 440 -32.42 -1.25 -5.02
C ILE A 440 -33.95 -1.21 -4.95
N THR A 441 -34.62 -1.37 -6.11
CA THR A 441 -36.08 -1.21 -6.20
C THR A 441 -36.86 -2.31 -5.49
N SER A 442 -36.37 -3.55 -5.53
CA SER A 442 -36.95 -4.67 -4.75
C SER A 442 -36.90 -4.47 -3.23
N ARG A 443 -36.08 -3.52 -2.76
CA ARG A 443 -35.95 -3.14 -1.33
C ARG A 443 -36.60 -1.78 -1.02
N GLY A 444 -37.47 -1.29 -1.91
CA GLY A 444 -38.21 -0.03 -1.70
C GLY A 444 -37.43 1.24 -2.01
N GLY A 445 -36.20 1.13 -2.53
CA GLY A 445 -35.48 2.29 -3.08
C GLY A 445 -36.01 2.71 -4.46
N GLU A 446 -35.64 3.90 -4.91
CA GLU A 446 -36.03 4.42 -6.23
C GLU A 446 -34.81 4.70 -7.11
N VAL A 447 -34.88 4.35 -8.40
CA VAL A 447 -33.89 4.75 -9.41
C VAL A 447 -34.58 5.64 -10.44
N GLN A 448 -34.30 6.94 -10.39
CA GLN A 448 -34.90 7.95 -11.26
C GLN A 448 -33.91 8.36 -12.36
N LEU A 449 -34.17 7.85 -13.56
CA LEU A 449 -33.43 8.21 -14.77
C LEU A 449 -33.95 9.56 -15.34
N LYS A 450 -33.24 10.13 -16.32
CA LYS A 450 -33.55 11.45 -16.91
C LYS A 450 -33.70 12.58 -15.88
N SER A 451 -33.08 12.41 -14.72
CA SER A 451 -33.21 13.28 -13.56
C SER A 451 -31.83 13.86 -13.22
N LYS A 452 -31.45 14.90 -13.95
CA LYS A 452 -30.17 15.58 -13.75
C LYS A 452 -30.18 16.32 -12.40
N VAL A 453 -29.28 15.95 -11.49
CA VAL A 453 -28.98 16.76 -10.31
C VAL A 453 -28.16 17.98 -10.74
N THR A 454 -28.57 19.16 -10.29
CA THR A 454 -27.91 20.43 -10.62
C THR A 454 -27.18 21.03 -9.44
N ARG A 455 -27.55 20.67 -8.19
CA ARG A 455 -26.91 21.20 -6.99
C ARG A 455 -27.06 20.23 -5.81
N ILE A 456 -26.04 20.16 -4.97
CA ILE A 456 -26.09 19.59 -3.62
C ILE A 456 -26.50 20.72 -2.67
N LEU A 457 -27.54 20.49 -1.89
CA LEU A 457 -28.02 21.46 -0.92
C LEU A 457 -27.18 21.36 0.34
N VAL A 458 -26.65 22.48 0.81
CA VAL A 458 -25.84 22.56 2.02
C VAL A 458 -26.46 23.57 2.97
N GLU A 459 -26.77 23.14 4.19
CA GLU A 459 -27.32 23.96 5.26
C GLU A 459 -26.45 23.74 6.51
N GLN A 460 -25.98 24.83 7.13
CA GLN A 460 -25.10 24.78 8.32
C GLN A 460 -23.88 23.85 8.15
N GLY A 461 -23.28 23.85 6.95
CA GLY A 461 -22.11 23.02 6.63
C GLY A 461 -22.42 21.52 6.46
N ARG A 462 -23.70 21.13 6.34
CA ARG A 462 -24.13 19.75 6.11
C ARG A 462 -24.90 19.62 4.82
N ALA A 463 -24.67 18.54 4.07
CA ALA A 463 -25.50 18.21 2.93
C ALA A 463 -26.91 17.79 3.40
N THR A 464 -27.95 18.43 2.87
CA THR A 464 -29.37 18.21 3.28
C THR A 464 -30.28 17.78 2.13
N GLY A 465 -29.71 17.51 0.95
CA GLY A 465 -30.47 17.05 -0.20
C GLY A 465 -29.84 17.45 -1.53
N VAL A 466 -30.64 17.34 -2.59
CA VAL A 466 -30.24 17.67 -3.96
C VAL A 466 -31.34 18.46 -4.68
N ALA A 467 -30.94 19.38 -5.54
CA ALA A 467 -31.83 20.05 -6.49
C ALA A 467 -31.74 19.37 -7.86
N LEU A 468 -32.88 19.18 -8.51
CA LEU A 468 -33.00 18.59 -9.84
C LEU A 468 -33.16 19.68 -10.90
N GLY A 469 -32.78 19.36 -12.15
CA GLY A 469 -32.86 20.28 -13.29
C GLY A 469 -34.28 20.69 -13.68
N ASN A 470 -35.31 20.01 -13.17
CA ASN A 470 -36.71 20.40 -13.34
C ASN A 470 -37.22 21.34 -12.23
N GLY A 471 -36.33 21.82 -11.35
CA GLY A 471 -36.66 22.72 -10.23
C GLY A 471 -37.15 22.03 -8.96
N ARG A 472 -37.35 20.70 -8.96
CA ARG A 472 -37.70 19.96 -7.74
C ARG A 472 -36.50 19.86 -6.82
N THR A 473 -36.77 19.96 -5.52
CA THR A 473 -35.82 19.69 -4.45
C THR A 473 -36.15 18.36 -3.80
N ILE A 474 -35.13 17.56 -3.52
CA ILE A 474 -35.22 16.30 -2.79
C ILE A 474 -34.44 16.45 -1.50
N ARG A 475 -35.12 16.40 -0.36
CA ARG A 475 -34.50 16.46 0.98
C ARG A 475 -34.01 15.08 1.40
N ALA A 476 -32.78 15.04 1.92
CA ALA A 476 -32.15 13.80 2.38
C ALA A 476 -31.22 14.03 3.59
N GLN A 477 -31.11 13.00 4.43
CA GLN A 477 -30.21 13.04 5.60
C GLN A 477 -28.73 12.95 5.21
N ALA A 478 -28.44 12.29 4.08
CA ALA A 478 -27.12 12.19 3.48
C ALA A 478 -27.17 12.23 1.96
N VAL A 479 -26.06 12.65 1.34
CA VAL A 479 -25.87 12.64 -0.11
C VAL A 479 -24.62 11.83 -0.45
N VAL A 480 -24.75 10.89 -1.38
CA VAL A 480 -23.63 10.15 -1.97
C VAL A 480 -23.43 10.65 -3.39
N SER A 481 -22.29 11.29 -3.67
CA SER A 481 -21.94 11.66 -5.05
C SER A 481 -21.13 10.55 -5.70
N ASN A 482 -21.69 9.95 -6.75
CA ASN A 482 -20.96 9.09 -7.70
C ASN A 482 -20.77 9.81 -9.05
N ALA A 483 -20.94 11.14 -9.07
CA ALA A 483 -20.55 11.97 -10.20
C ALA A 483 -19.02 12.09 -10.28
N ASP A 484 -18.53 12.63 -11.39
CA ASP A 484 -17.12 13.00 -11.51
C ASP A 484 -16.66 13.88 -10.33
N LEU A 485 -15.45 13.64 -9.85
CA LEU A 485 -14.91 14.30 -8.66
C LEU A 485 -14.81 15.82 -8.86
N GLY A 486 -14.31 16.24 -10.03
CA GLY A 486 -14.22 17.64 -10.41
C GLY A 486 -15.61 18.28 -10.41
N ARG A 487 -16.57 17.70 -11.15
CA ARG A 487 -17.95 18.20 -11.20
C ARG A 487 -18.61 18.31 -9.82
N THR A 488 -18.39 17.32 -8.95
CA THR A 488 -18.97 17.35 -7.59
C THR A 488 -18.56 18.60 -6.84
N PHE A 489 -17.27 18.97 -6.91
CA PHE A 489 -16.73 20.09 -6.14
C PHE A 489 -16.77 21.44 -6.86
N THR A 490 -16.87 21.47 -8.19
CA THR A 490 -16.87 22.72 -8.97
C THR A 490 -18.23 23.10 -9.55
N GLU A 491 -19.13 22.14 -9.78
CA GLU A 491 -20.46 22.38 -10.37
C GLU A 491 -21.61 22.13 -9.38
N LEU A 492 -21.55 21.03 -8.61
CA LEU A 492 -22.68 20.63 -7.76
C LEU A 492 -22.69 21.30 -6.38
N LEU A 493 -21.53 21.65 -5.84
CA LEU A 493 -21.41 22.38 -4.59
C LEU A 493 -21.18 23.88 -4.86
N ALA A 494 -21.74 24.73 -4.01
CA ALA A 494 -21.39 26.14 -4.11
C ALA A 494 -19.92 26.30 -3.68
N PRO A 495 -19.16 27.22 -4.30
CA PRO A 495 -17.79 27.45 -3.89
C PRO A 495 -17.68 27.62 -2.37
N ASP A 496 -18.53 28.45 -1.78
CA ASP A 496 -18.52 28.83 -0.36
C ASP A 496 -18.89 27.71 0.62
N ASP A 497 -19.41 26.58 0.12
CA ASP A 497 -19.64 25.37 0.92
C ASP A 497 -18.33 24.57 1.14
N LEU A 498 -17.25 24.94 0.43
CA LEU A 498 -15.95 24.27 0.52
C LEU A 498 -14.91 25.13 1.26
N PRO A 499 -14.09 24.52 2.15
CA PRO A 499 -12.92 25.18 2.71
C PRO A 499 -12.01 25.73 1.61
N ALA A 500 -11.49 26.94 1.77
CA ALA A 500 -10.70 27.63 0.74
C ALA A 500 -9.53 26.80 0.22
N ALA A 501 -8.79 26.12 1.11
CA ALA A 501 -7.68 25.24 0.74
C ALA A 501 -8.13 24.03 -0.09
N PHE A 502 -9.32 23.49 0.17
CA PHE A 502 -9.85 22.36 -0.59
C PHE A 502 -10.37 22.82 -1.96
N ARG A 503 -10.99 24.00 -2.02
CA ARG A 503 -11.48 24.61 -3.27
C ARG A 503 -10.35 24.83 -4.28
N ALA A 504 -9.22 25.37 -3.85
CA ALA A 504 -8.05 25.54 -4.71
C ALA A 504 -7.60 24.19 -5.31
N ARG A 505 -7.51 23.14 -4.47
CA ARG A 505 -7.16 21.79 -4.94
C ARG A 505 -8.21 21.20 -5.88
N ALA A 506 -9.49 21.48 -5.65
CA ALA A 506 -10.58 21.00 -6.50
C ALA A 506 -10.54 21.62 -7.91
N GLN A 507 -10.07 22.86 -8.04
CA GLN A 507 -9.90 23.52 -9.34
C GLN A 507 -8.76 22.91 -10.17
N ASP A 508 -7.76 22.32 -9.50
CA ASP A 508 -6.62 21.64 -10.15
C ASP A 508 -6.94 20.18 -10.53
N ILE A 509 -8.13 19.67 -10.21
CA ILE A 509 -8.53 18.31 -10.60
C ILE A 509 -8.71 18.28 -12.11
N ALA A 510 -7.80 17.62 -12.81
CA ALA A 510 -7.93 17.35 -14.22
C ALA A 510 -9.25 16.59 -14.48
N PRO A 511 -10.03 16.95 -15.51
CA PRO A 511 -11.23 16.22 -15.87
C PRO A 511 -10.86 14.76 -16.14
N ALA A 512 -11.66 13.83 -15.61
CA ALA A 512 -11.44 12.41 -15.83
C ALA A 512 -11.43 12.12 -17.34
N ASN A 513 -10.27 11.78 -17.87
CA ASN A 513 -10.14 11.36 -19.26
C ASN A 513 -10.42 9.85 -19.29
N PRO A 514 -11.47 9.37 -19.98
CA PRO A 514 -11.70 7.94 -20.09
C PRO A 514 -10.51 7.32 -20.81
N ALA A 515 -9.67 6.59 -20.07
CA ALA A 515 -8.60 5.79 -20.63
C ALA A 515 -9.21 4.83 -21.67
N SER A 516 -8.65 4.84 -22.88
CA SER A 516 -8.85 3.84 -23.94
C SER A 516 -10.32 3.63 -24.39
N ARG A 517 -10.70 4.24 -25.53
CA ARG A 517 -11.99 3.96 -26.19
C ARG A 517 -12.02 2.52 -26.73
N CYS A 518 -12.51 1.57 -25.94
CA CYS A 518 -12.78 0.20 -26.37
C CYS A 518 -14.20 0.09 -26.92
N ILE A 519 -14.35 -0.39 -28.17
CA ILE A 519 -15.65 -0.63 -28.81
C ILE A 519 -15.85 -2.13 -28.97
N SER A 520 -16.92 -2.67 -28.38
CA SER A 520 -17.33 -4.07 -28.55
C SER A 520 -18.67 -4.16 -29.27
N ALA A 521 -18.77 -5.09 -30.23
CA ALA A 521 -20.00 -5.38 -30.94
C ALA A 521 -20.33 -6.87 -30.80
N TRP A 522 -21.48 -7.20 -30.21
CA TRP A 522 -21.97 -8.58 -30.16
C TRP A 522 -22.92 -8.85 -31.33
N THR A 523 -22.71 -9.95 -32.04
CA THR A 523 -23.63 -10.47 -33.06
C THR A 523 -24.14 -11.83 -32.62
N SER A 524 -25.46 -11.99 -32.48
CA SER A 524 -26.06 -13.31 -32.30
C SER A 524 -26.44 -13.86 -33.67
N SER A 525 -25.57 -14.65 -34.31
CA SER A 525 -25.99 -15.53 -35.40
C SER A 525 -26.18 -16.95 -34.84
N ARG A 526 -27.40 -17.47 -34.88
CA ARG A 526 -27.62 -18.93 -34.82
C ARG A 526 -27.15 -19.50 -36.16
N THR A 527 -25.84 -19.65 -36.36
CA THR A 527 -25.29 -20.44 -37.48
C THR A 527 -23.83 -20.79 -37.17
N SER A 528 -23.50 -22.05 -37.41
CA SER A 528 -22.27 -22.75 -37.10
C SER A 528 -20.99 -22.11 -37.68
N ARG A 529 -19.94 -22.09 -36.84
CA ARG A 529 -18.52 -21.76 -37.09
C ARG A 529 -18.19 -20.30 -37.49
N PRO A 530 -17.41 -19.56 -36.69
CA PRO A 530 -16.87 -18.26 -37.12
C PRO A 530 -15.80 -18.47 -38.21
N ARG A 531 -15.97 -17.81 -39.37
CA ARG A 531 -14.87 -17.61 -40.32
C ARG A 531 -13.97 -16.47 -39.80
N PRO A 532 -12.64 -16.56 -39.94
CA PRO A 532 -11.74 -15.48 -39.53
C PRO A 532 -12.03 -14.20 -40.31
N ILE A 533 -12.23 -13.11 -39.58
CA ILE A 533 -12.39 -11.76 -40.15
C ILE A 533 -11.03 -11.33 -40.72
N SER A 534 -10.96 -11.04 -42.02
CA SER A 534 -9.72 -10.53 -42.62
C SER A 534 -9.51 -9.07 -42.25
N THR A 535 -8.32 -8.76 -41.74
CA THR A 535 -7.92 -7.43 -41.23
C THR A 535 -7.78 -6.36 -42.32
N ARG A 536 -7.97 -6.70 -43.60
CA ARG A 536 -7.71 -5.77 -44.72
C ARG A 536 -8.78 -4.68 -44.93
N ARG A 537 -9.98 -4.79 -44.35
CA ARG A 537 -11.07 -3.82 -44.58
C ARG A 537 -11.15 -2.66 -43.57
N TRP A 538 -10.39 -2.69 -42.48
CA TRP A 538 -10.44 -1.61 -41.47
C TRP A 538 -9.47 -0.46 -41.73
N ALA A 539 -8.49 -0.64 -42.63
CA ALA A 539 -7.49 0.39 -42.93
C ALA A 539 -8.02 1.55 -43.79
N SER A 540 -9.19 1.44 -44.42
CA SER A 540 -9.71 2.45 -45.36
C SER A 540 -10.77 3.38 -44.76
N ALA A 541 -11.05 3.33 -43.46
CA ALA A 541 -12.12 4.11 -42.82
C ALA A 541 -11.65 5.08 -41.73
N LEU A 542 -10.34 5.35 -41.63
CA LEU A 542 -9.81 6.39 -40.75
C LEU A 542 -9.61 7.69 -41.57
N PRO A 543 -10.17 8.84 -41.15
CA PRO A 543 -9.84 10.13 -41.75
C PRO A 543 -8.35 10.41 -41.54
N SER A 544 -7.65 10.76 -42.61
CA SER A 544 -6.25 11.20 -42.58
C SER A 544 -6.06 12.37 -41.61
N CYS A 545 -5.18 12.17 -40.62
CA CYS A 545 -4.80 13.18 -39.63
C CYS A 545 -4.05 14.33 -40.34
N PRO A 546 -4.41 15.62 -40.15
CA PRO A 546 -3.66 16.72 -40.74
C PRO A 546 -2.32 16.89 -40.05
N SER A 547 -1.23 16.71 -40.80
CA SER A 547 0.14 17.00 -40.39
C SER A 547 0.41 18.50 -40.43
N SER A 548 0.25 19.20 -39.31
CA SER A 548 0.87 20.53 -39.13
C SER A 548 1.10 20.84 -37.65
N ILE A 549 2.15 20.27 -37.05
CA ILE A 549 2.73 20.78 -35.82
C ILE A 549 3.66 21.94 -36.22
N ARG A 550 3.18 23.17 -36.08
CA ARG A 550 4.03 24.37 -36.17
C ARG A 550 4.97 24.40 -34.95
N GLN A 551 6.28 24.38 -35.20
CA GLN A 551 7.28 24.67 -34.17
C GLN A 551 7.14 26.11 -33.65
N PRO A 552 7.30 26.36 -32.33
CA PRO A 552 7.26 27.71 -31.78
C PRO A 552 8.56 28.47 -32.11
N ARG A 553 8.41 29.66 -32.72
CA ARG A 553 9.50 30.60 -33.00
C ARG A 553 10.13 31.12 -31.70
N ARG A 554 11.46 31.05 -31.59
CA ARG A 554 12.26 31.76 -30.60
C ARG A 554 11.97 33.27 -30.68
N ARG A 555 11.63 33.89 -29.56
CA ARG A 555 11.65 35.36 -29.40
C ARG A 555 13.07 35.77 -29.05
N ASP A 556 13.68 36.56 -29.94
CA ASP A 556 14.90 37.31 -29.69
C ASP A 556 14.61 38.45 -28.71
N THR A 557 15.42 38.53 -27.65
CA THR A 557 15.49 39.67 -26.74
C THR A 557 16.34 40.77 -27.37
N ARG A 558 15.71 41.89 -27.76
CA ARG A 558 16.35 43.20 -27.88
C ARG A 558 15.38 44.32 -27.51
N ARG A 559 15.44 44.74 -26.25
CA ARG A 559 15.58 46.11 -25.73
C ARG A 559 15.09 46.17 -24.29
#